data_AF-T5A7G7-F1
#
_entry.id   AF-T5A7G7-F1
#
_cell.length_a   1.000
_cell.length_b   1.000
_cell.length_c   1.000
_cell.angle_alpha   90.00
_cell.angle_beta   90.00
_cell.angle_gamma   90.00
#
_symmetry.space_group_name_H-M   'P 1'
#
loop_
_entity.id
_entity.type
_entity.pdbx_description
1 polymer ?
#
loop_
_entity_poly.entity_id
_entity_poly.type
_entity_poly.pdbx_seq_one_letter_code
_entity_poly.pdbx_strand_id
1 'polypeptide(L)'
;MPISTSSGPSPAPPSAARPGTWTCSRLAPALTTEYEIAQLEEHEFSAGPLSILQTAVRSHVQVLISIRNNRKLLARVKAFDRHCNMILENVKEMWTETNKSDSGKTKSVNRDRFISKMFLRGDSVILVLLS
;
A
#
# COMPACT_ATOMS: atom_id res chain seq x y z
N MET A 1 -66.42 21.15 -33.38
CA MET A 1 -66.55 21.40 -31.92
C MET A 1 -67.53 20.37 -31.35
N PRO A 2 -67.39 19.80 -30.14
CA PRO A 2 -66.33 19.87 -29.09
C PRO A 2 -65.48 18.57 -29.03
N ILE A 3 -64.20 18.52 -28.64
CA ILE A 3 -63.49 18.71 -27.35
C ILE A 3 -63.74 17.61 -26.29
N SER A 4 -62.61 17.16 -25.72
CA SER A 4 -62.38 16.42 -24.46
C SER A 4 -62.44 14.89 -24.51
N THR A 5 -61.56 14.11 -23.89
CA THR A 5 -60.28 14.32 -23.19
C THR A 5 -59.66 12.94 -23.00
N SER A 6 -58.34 12.83 -23.15
CA SER A 6 -57.53 11.70 -22.75
C SER A 6 -57.62 11.44 -21.24
N SER A 7 -57.90 10.20 -20.83
CA SER A 7 -57.50 9.68 -19.52
C SER A 7 -57.31 8.16 -19.61
N GLY A 8 -56.05 7.75 -19.73
CA GLY A 8 -55.67 6.35 -19.60
C GLY A 8 -55.69 5.93 -18.13
N PRO A 9 -56.17 4.72 -17.79
CA PRO A 9 -55.99 4.19 -16.45
C PRO A 9 -54.53 3.76 -16.25
N SER A 10 -53.94 4.34 -15.21
CA SER A 10 -52.59 4.09 -14.69
C SER A 10 -52.36 2.59 -14.43
N PRO A 11 -51.20 2.01 -14.83
CA PRO A 11 -50.87 0.66 -14.42
C PRO A 11 -50.64 0.62 -12.90
N ALA A 12 -51.29 -0.33 -12.25
CA ALA A 12 -51.15 -0.60 -10.82
C ALA A 12 -49.68 -0.80 -10.41
N PRO A 13 -49.29 -0.41 -9.19
CA PRO A 13 -47.96 -0.71 -8.68
C PRO A 13 -47.75 -2.24 -8.63
N PRO A 14 -46.53 -2.73 -8.93
CA PRO A 14 -46.25 -4.16 -8.87
C PRO A 14 -46.51 -4.69 -7.46
N SER A 15 -47.43 -5.65 -7.40
CA SER A 15 -47.75 -6.50 -6.26
C SER A 15 -46.48 -6.90 -5.51
N ALA A 16 -46.51 -6.66 -4.21
CA ALA A 16 -45.52 -7.07 -3.22
C ALA A 16 -44.83 -8.40 -3.58
N ALA A 17 -43.52 -8.32 -3.81
CA ALA A 17 -42.67 -9.49 -3.92
C ALA A 17 -42.81 -10.32 -2.64
N ARG A 18 -43.09 -11.61 -2.82
CA ARG A 18 -43.13 -12.62 -1.76
C ARG A 18 -41.80 -12.64 -1.00
N PRO A 19 -41.79 -12.71 0.34
CA PRO A 19 -40.56 -12.94 1.08
C PRO A 19 -40.17 -14.42 0.87
N GLY A 20 -39.14 -14.70 0.07
CA GLY A 20 -38.70 -16.08 -0.07
C GLY A 20 -37.73 -16.43 -1.20
N THR A 21 -37.48 -15.55 -2.16
CA THR A 21 -36.45 -15.81 -3.17
C THR A 21 -35.35 -14.77 -3.06
N TRP A 22 -34.31 -15.12 -2.30
CA TRP A 22 -33.00 -14.52 -2.44
C TRP A 22 -32.50 -14.88 -3.84
N THR A 23 -32.89 -14.10 -4.85
CA THR A 23 -32.12 -14.10 -6.08
C THR A 23 -30.75 -13.60 -5.66
N CYS A 24 -29.78 -14.52 -5.66
CA CYS A 24 -28.37 -14.23 -5.57
C CYS A 24 -27.97 -13.40 -6.80
N SER A 25 -28.42 -12.16 -6.88
CA SER A 25 -28.15 -11.23 -7.97
C SER A 25 -27.01 -10.32 -7.58
N ARG A 26 -25.85 -10.91 -7.23
CA ARG A 26 -24.53 -10.28 -7.37
C ARG A 26 -23.38 -11.25 -7.10
N LEU A 27 -23.31 -12.38 -7.80
CA LEU A 27 -21.99 -12.91 -8.15
C LEU A 27 -21.58 -12.25 -9.46
N ALA A 28 -20.97 -11.07 -9.36
CA ALA A 28 -20.12 -10.59 -10.44
C ALA A 28 -18.90 -11.53 -10.44
N PRO A 29 -18.64 -12.28 -11.51
CA PRO A 29 -17.52 -13.20 -11.56
C PRO A 29 -16.21 -12.43 -11.45
N ALA A 30 -15.26 -12.99 -10.71
CA ALA A 30 -13.87 -12.57 -10.63
C ALA A 30 -13.14 -12.76 -11.98
N LEU A 31 -13.58 -12.04 -13.01
CA LEU A 31 -13.03 -12.02 -14.37
C LEU A 31 -12.74 -10.57 -14.78
N THR A 32 -12.07 -9.81 -13.91
CA THR A 32 -11.24 -8.72 -14.42
C THR A 32 -10.13 -9.40 -15.23
N THR A 33 -10.00 -9.02 -16.49
CA THR A 33 -8.92 -9.52 -17.34
C THR A 33 -7.57 -9.20 -16.67
N GLU A 34 -6.55 -10.06 -16.85
CA GLU A 34 -5.22 -9.84 -16.23
C GLU A 34 -4.66 -8.44 -16.52
N TYR A 35 -5.03 -7.89 -17.67
CA TYR A 35 -4.72 -6.53 -18.10
C TYR A 35 -5.35 -5.44 -17.20
N GLU A 36 -6.63 -5.56 -16.86
CA GLU A 36 -7.32 -4.61 -15.98
C GLU A 36 -6.77 -4.63 -14.56
N ILE A 37 -6.33 -5.80 -14.08
CA ILE A 37 -5.69 -5.95 -12.77
C ILE A 37 -4.37 -5.19 -12.73
N ALA A 38 -3.53 -5.34 -13.76
CA ALA A 38 -2.26 -4.61 -13.87
C ALA A 38 -2.48 -3.09 -13.96
N GLN A 39 -3.49 -2.64 -14.70
CA GLN A 39 -3.82 -1.20 -14.80
C GLN A 39 -4.32 -0.62 -13.48
N LEU A 40 -5.15 -1.36 -12.73
CA LEU A 40 -5.59 -0.95 -11.41
C LEU A 40 -4.42 -0.89 -10.43
N GLU A 41 -3.52 -1.86 -10.46
CA GLU A 41 -2.34 -1.90 -9.59
C GLU A 41 -1.41 -0.70 -9.87
N GLU A 42 -1.13 -0.39 -11.13
CA GLU A 42 -0.38 0.81 -11.52
C GLU A 42 -1.07 2.10 -11.07
N HIS A 43 -2.40 2.16 -11.17
CA HIS A 43 -3.16 3.31 -10.72
C HIS A 43 -3.07 3.50 -9.20
N GLU A 44 -3.20 2.41 -8.44
CA GLU A 44 -3.04 2.39 -6.98
C GLU A 44 -1.63 2.80 -6.55
N PHE A 45 -0.60 2.42 -7.30
CA PHE A 45 0.77 2.87 -7.04
C PHE A 45 0.96 4.36 -7.31
N SER A 46 0.30 4.91 -8.33
CA SER A 46 0.49 6.32 -8.73
C SER A 46 -0.30 7.31 -7.88
N ALA A 47 -1.54 6.98 -7.50
CA ALA A 47 -2.42 7.88 -6.77
C ALA A 47 -2.51 7.57 -5.27
N GLY A 48 -1.91 6.46 -4.81
CA GLY A 48 -1.98 6.00 -3.43
C GLY A 48 -0.83 6.45 -2.53
N PRO A 49 -0.83 6.01 -1.25
CA PRO A 49 0.25 6.29 -0.30
C PRO A 49 1.61 5.70 -0.72
N LEU A 50 1.61 4.69 -1.61
CA LEU A 50 2.82 4.09 -2.18
C LEU A 50 3.48 4.96 -3.26
N SER A 51 2.84 6.02 -3.73
CA SER A 51 3.39 6.96 -4.71
C SER A 51 4.69 7.62 -4.26
N ILE A 52 4.89 7.75 -2.94
CA ILE A 52 6.14 8.24 -2.34
C ILE A 52 7.31 7.31 -2.70
N LEU A 53 7.10 5.99 -2.66
CA LEU A 53 8.11 5.01 -3.05
C LEU A 53 8.35 5.01 -4.56
N GLN A 54 7.29 5.21 -5.36
CA GLN A 54 7.43 5.34 -6.80
C GLN A 54 8.29 6.55 -7.18
N THR A 55 8.06 7.69 -6.51
CA THR A 55 8.89 8.89 -6.66
C THR A 55 10.32 8.63 -6.20
N ALA A 56 10.53 7.92 -5.08
CA ALA A 56 11.85 7.57 -4.59
C ALA A 56 12.65 6.71 -5.58
N VAL A 57 12.01 5.75 -6.23
CA VAL A 57 12.64 4.90 -7.25
C VAL A 57 12.96 5.71 -8.50
N ARG A 58 12.03 6.54 -9.00
CA ARG A 58 12.23 7.34 -10.21
C ARG A 58 13.33 8.39 -10.04
N SER A 59 13.34 9.08 -8.91
CA SER A 59 14.32 10.13 -8.60
C SER A 59 15.63 9.58 -8.03
N HIS A 60 15.69 8.28 -7.70
CA HIS A 60 16.83 7.64 -7.04
C HIS A 60 17.32 8.39 -5.78
N VAL A 61 16.37 8.90 -4.99
CA VAL A 61 16.63 9.66 -3.76
C VAL A 61 16.95 8.71 -2.60
N GLN A 62 17.67 9.22 -1.60
CA GLN A 62 17.93 8.47 -0.38
C GLN A 62 16.68 8.45 0.51
N VAL A 63 16.32 7.27 0.97
CA VAL A 63 15.22 7.07 1.90
C VAL A 63 15.75 6.59 3.25
N LEU A 64 15.08 7.04 4.31
CA LEU A 64 15.28 6.54 5.65
C LEU A 64 14.16 5.55 5.97
N ILE A 65 14.53 4.30 6.26
CA ILE A 65 13.60 3.22 6.59
C ILE A 65 13.83 2.84 8.07
N SER A 66 12.78 2.92 8.87
CA SER A 66 12.79 2.40 10.24
C SER A 66 12.24 0.98 10.25
N ILE A 67 13.05 0.05 10.76
CA ILE A 67 12.70 -1.38 10.85
C ILE A 67 12.24 -1.72 12.27
N ARG A 68 11.42 -2.77 12.37
CA ARG A 68 11.25 -3.55 13.60
C ARG A 68 12.62 -3.92 14.17
N ASN A 69 12.82 -3.76 15.48
CA ASN A 69 14.11 -3.88 16.20
C ASN A 69 14.92 -2.57 16.31
N ASN A 70 14.28 -1.42 16.08
CA ASN A 70 14.89 -0.08 16.28
C ASN A 70 16.17 0.16 15.47
N ARG A 71 16.30 -0.52 14.33
CA ARG A 71 17.37 -0.29 13.35
C ARG A 71 16.89 0.67 12.28
N LYS A 72 17.77 1.56 11.83
CA LYS A 72 17.49 2.53 10.78
C LYS A 72 18.35 2.22 9.57
N LEU A 73 17.75 2.15 8.39
CA LEU A 73 18.47 2.02 7.13
C LEU A 73 18.41 3.33 6.38
N LEU A 74 19.57 3.82 5.95
CA LEU A 74 19.66 4.79 4.86
C LEU A 74 19.98 4.05 3.59
N ALA A 75 19.10 4.11 2.59
CA ALA A 75 19.25 3.33 1.37
C ALA A 75 18.66 4.07 0.18
N ARG A 76 18.96 3.57 -1.03
CA ARG A 76 18.23 3.94 -2.24
C ARG A 76 17.38 2.76 -2.68
N VAL A 77 16.10 3.00 -2.96
CA VAL A 77 15.19 1.96 -3.45
C VAL A 77 15.39 1.79 -4.95
N LYS A 78 15.56 0.55 -5.39
CA LYS A 78 15.57 0.19 -6.82
C LYS A 78 14.24 -0.34 -7.30
N ALA A 79 13.57 -1.14 -6.48
CA ALA A 79 12.26 -1.67 -6.76
C ALA A 79 11.46 -1.80 -5.45
N PHE A 80 10.14 -1.72 -5.57
CA PHE A 80 9.21 -1.94 -4.47
C PHE A 80 8.05 -2.83 -4.94
N ASP A 81 7.29 -3.34 -3.98
CA ASP A 81 6.17 -4.27 -4.16
C ASP A 81 4.96 -3.76 -3.35
N ARG A 82 3.76 -4.31 -3.61
CA ARG A 82 2.51 -4.00 -2.88
C ARG A 82 2.60 -4.30 -1.39
N HIS A 83 3.40 -5.30 -1.02
CA HIS A 83 3.67 -5.65 0.39
C HIS A 83 4.74 -4.78 1.03
N CYS A 84 5.24 -3.76 0.33
CA CYS A 84 6.43 -3.00 0.72
C CYS A 84 7.70 -3.87 0.81
N ASN A 85 7.78 -4.97 0.07
CA ASN A 85 9.07 -5.62 -0.18
C ASN A 85 9.91 -4.70 -1.04
N MET A 86 11.19 -4.54 -0.71
CA MET A 86 12.06 -3.58 -1.37
C MET A 86 13.40 -4.19 -1.75
N ILE A 87 13.88 -3.81 -2.92
CA ILE A 87 15.26 -4.03 -3.33
C ILE A 87 16.01 -2.73 -3.09
N LEU A 88 17.01 -2.79 -2.23
CA LEU A 88 17.78 -1.64 -1.78
C LEU A 88 19.22 -1.73 -2.27
N GLU A 89 19.77 -0.58 -2.63
CA GLU A 89 21.19 -0.41 -2.98
C GLU A 89 21.85 0.64 -2.08
N ASN A 90 23.16 0.48 -1.87
CA ASN A 90 24.00 1.36 -1.06
C ASN A 90 23.41 1.58 0.34
N VAL A 91 23.10 0.46 1.02
CA VAL A 91 22.43 0.47 2.32
C VAL A 91 23.43 0.74 3.42
N LYS A 92 23.13 1.73 4.25
CA LYS A 92 23.81 2.00 5.51
C LYS A 92 22.85 1.66 6.66
N GLU A 93 23.13 0.55 7.33
CA GLU A 93 22.41 0.13 8.53
C GLU A 93 23.01 0.84 9.75
N MET A 94 22.17 1.44 10.57
CA MET A 94 22.56 2.17 11.77
C MET A 94 21.77 1.64 12.97
N TRP A 95 22.49 1.26 14.04
CA TRP A 95 21.89 0.89 15.32
C TRP A 95 22.71 1.42 16.49
N THR A 96 22.07 1.52 17.65
CA THR A 96 22.72 1.94 18.88
C THR A 96 22.93 0.73 19.79
N GLU A 97 24.18 0.41 20.09
CA GLU A 97 24.54 -0.56 21.11
C GLU A 97 24.63 0.14 22.45
N THR A 98 23.85 -0.33 23.42
CA THR A 98 23.90 0.17 24.79
C THR A 98 24.81 -0.74 25.59
N ASN A 99 26.08 -0.38 25.70
CA ASN A 99 27.03 -1.14 26.51
C ASN A 99 26.93 -0.68 27.96
N LYS A 100 26.45 -1.57 28.83
CA LYS A 100 26.51 -1.39 30.28
C LYS A 100 27.95 -1.66 30.71
N SER A 101 28.68 -0.60 31.03
CA SER A 101 30.00 -0.75 31.64
C SER A 101 29.87 -1.05 33.13
N ASP A 102 30.83 -1.80 33.68
CA ASP A 102 30.88 -2.23 35.09
C ASP A 102 30.97 -1.04 36.08
N SER A 103 31.23 0.16 35.57
CA SER A 103 31.29 1.43 36.32
C SER A 103 29.95 2.20 36.35
N GLY A 104 28.83 1.55 36.01
CA GLY A 104 27.48 2.13 36.13
C GLY A 104 27.12 3.21 35.09
N LYS A 105 28.07 3.67 34.26
CA LYS A 105 27.81 4.60 33.16
C LYS A 105 27.43 3.85 31.90
N THR A 106 26.21 4.11 31.42
CA THR A 106 25.70 3.58 30.15
C THR A 106 26.28 4.40 29.00
N LYS A 107 27.09 3.78 28.14
CA LYS A 107 27.61 4.41 26.92
C LYS A 107 26.84 3.86 25.73
N SER A 108 26.07 4.71 25.05
CA SER A 108 25.46 4.37 23.76
C SER A 108 26.49 4.55 22.66
N VAL A 109 26.86 3.48 21.99
CA VAL A 109 27.77 3.52 20.84
C VAL A 109 26.95 3.33 19.57
N ASN A 110 27.03 4.31 18.67
CA ASN A 110 26.41 4.22 17.35
C ASN A 110 27.28 3.32 16.47
N ARG A 111 26.69 2.24 15.96
CA ARG A 111 27.33 1.34 15.01
C ARG A 111 26.70 1.53 13.65
N ASP A 112 27.53 1.45 12.63
CA ASP A 112 27.10 1.43 11.24
C ASP A 112 27.71 0.26 10.46
N ARG A 113 26.90 -0.30 9.57
CA ARG A 113 27.30 -1.34 8.61
C ARG A 113 26.89 -0.91 7.22
N PHE A 114 27.79 -1.11 6.26
CA PHE A 114 27.52 -0.88 4.86
C PHE A 114 27.24 -2.20 4.12
N ILE A 115 26.18 -2.20 3.31
CA ILE A 115 25.75 -3.33 2.49
C ILE A 115 25.45 -2.80 1.09
N SER A 116 26.15 -3.29 0.07
CA SER A 116 26.02 -2.78 -1.30
C SER A 116 24.65 -3.06 -1.91
N LYS A 117 24.10 -4.27 -1.73
CA LYS A 117 22.78 -4.69 -2.22
C LYS A 117 22.07 -5.50 -1.14
N MET A 118 20.81 -5.20 -0.88
CA MET A 118 20.02 -5.86 0.15
C MET A 118 18.58 -6.04 -0.33
N PHE A 119 18.01 -7.21 -0.04
CA PHE A 119 16.58 -7.44 -0.15
C PHE A 119 15.93 -7.26 1.22
N LEU A 120 14.88 -6.44 1.29
CA LEU A 120 14.15 -6.16 2.50
C LEU A 120 12.69 -6.62 2.36
N ARG A 121 12.21 -7.32 3.38
CA ARG A 121 10.84 -7.83 3.45
C ARG A 121 9.91 -6.83 4.10
N GLY A 122 8.72 -6.66 3.56
CA GLY A 122 7.74 -5.66 3.97
C GLY A 122 7.23 -5.75 5.40
N ASP A 123 7.17 -6.97 5.96
CA ASP A 123 6.71 -7.21 7.34
C ASP A 123 7.53 -6.48 8.41
N SER A 124 8.79 -6.18 8.09
CA SER A 124 9.74 -5.55 9.01
C SER A 124 9.74 -4.02 8.93
N VAL A 125 9.13 -3.43 7.90
CA VAL A 125 9.06 -1.98 7.70
C VAL A 125 8.02 -1.39 8.62
N ILE A 126 8.37 -0.31 9.33
CA ILE A 126 7.43 0.44 10.16
C ILE A 126 7.14 1.80 9.53
N LEU A 127 8.20 2.54 9.20
CA LEU A 127 8.09 3.89 8.67
C LEU A 127 9.11 4.08 7.55
N VAL A 128 8.67 4.72 6.48
CA VAL A 128 9.52 5.17 5.37
C VAL A 128 9.43 6.69 5.31
N LEU A 129 10.59 7.33 5.28
CA LEU A 129 10.71 8.78 5.16
C LEU A 129 11.52 9.09 3.90
N LEU A 130 10.92 9.90 3.02
CA LEU A 130 11.59 10.49 1.88
C LEU A 130 12.38 11.71 2.37
N SER A 131 13.70 11.71 2.17
CA SER A 131 14.57 12.83 2.56
C SER A 131 14.64 13.92 1.52
#